data_AF-A0A2K5XJD7-F1
#
_entry.id   AF-A0A2K5XJD7-F1
#
_cell.length_a   1.000
_cell.length_b   1.000
_cell.length_c   1.000
_cell.angle_alpha   90.00
_cell.angle_beta   90.00
_cell.angle_gamma   90.00
#
_symmetry.space_group_name_H-M   'P 1'
#
loop_
_entity.id
_entity.type
_entity.pdbx_description
1 polymer ?
#
loop_
_entity_poly.entity_id
_entity_poly.type
_entity_poly.pdbx_seq_one_letter_code
_entity_poly.pdbx_strand_id
1 'polypeptide(L)'
;MPWNKYIELRCKHYGYCLDYHEEKRKKESREAHKCSKKAKKMISLKAKLYHKQGHAEKIQMKKTIKMHEKRNTNKQKQKKNAEKIPQGAVPACLLDREGQSQAKVLSNMIKQKRKEKAGKGEVPLPKVRAYGETEVLKVIRTGKRKKAAWKRLVTNVCFVGDGFTRIPPKYERFIRPMGLRFKKNPPALPPLLHPLHLSGFLSIFYSVLRYHIFLEAFSDVS
;
A
#
# COMPACT_ATOMS: atom_id res chain seq x y z
N MET A 1 19.07 11.11 41.36
CA MET A 1 18.77 10.05 40.35
C MET A 1 19.81 8.96 40.51
N PRO A 2 19.45 7.67 40.53
CA PRO A 2 20.46 6.62 40.66
C PRO A 2 21.26 6.58 39.35
N TRP A 3 22.53 6.96 39.44
CA TRP A 3 23.49 7.04 38.34
C TRP A 3 24.22 5.69 38.22
N ASN A 4 24.60 5.28 37.00
CA ASN A 4 25.26 4.01 36.66
C ASN A 4 24.39 2.73 36.77
N LYS A 5 24.87 1.59 36.25
CA LYS A 5 24.21 0.26 36.23
C LYS A 5 24.10 -0.40 37.63
N TYR A 6 23.51 0.30 38.59
CA TYR A 6 23.47 -0.09 40.00
C TYR A 6 22.78 -1.45 40.26
N ILE A 7 21.80 -1.84 39.42
CA ILE A 7 21.13 -3.16 39.53
C ILE A 7 22.09 -4.29 39.17
N GLU A 8 22.85 -4.15 38.07
CA GLU A 8 23.85 -5.15 37.68
C GLU A 8 24.96 -5.23 38.73
N LEU A 9 25.42 -4.10 39.27
CA LEU A 9 26.41 -4.05 40.34
C LEU A 9 25.91 -4.77 41.59
N ARG A 10 24.68 -4.50 42.03
CA ARG A 10 24.06 -5.21 43.15
C ARG A 10 24.03 -6.72 42.92
N CYS A 11 23.62 -7.17 41.73
CA CYS A 11 23.61 -8.60 41.39
C CYS A 11 25.02 -9.21 41.35
N LYS A 12 26.06 -8.44 40.98
CA LYS A 12 27.45 -8.90 41.04
C LYS A 12 27.98 -9.01 42.47
N HIS A 13 27.63 -8.05 43.34
CA HIS A 13 28.09 -8.02 44.73
C HIS A 13 27.35 -9.00 45.64
N TYR A 14 26.03 -9.12 45.47
CA TYR A 14 25.17 -9.87 46.39
C TYR A 14 24.48 -11.08 45.74
N GLY A 15 24.68 -11.29 44.44
CA GLY A 15 24.03 -12.37 43.71
C GLY A 15 22.54 -12.11 43.43
N TYR A 16 21.85 -13.19 43.06
CA TYR A 16 20.39 -13.22 42.92
C TYR A 16 19.74 -13.71 44.22
N CYS A 17 18.43 -13.55 44.33
CA CYS A 17 17.66 -14.22 45.38
C CYS A 17 17.88 -15.74 45.28
N LEU A 18 17.97 -16.44 46.42
CA LEU A 18 18.28 -17.87 46.48
C LEU A 18 17.35 -18.71 45.57
N ASP A 19 16.06 -18.40 45.56
CA ASP A 19 15.05 -19.14 44.80
C ASP A 19 14.90 -18.68 43.34
N TYR A 20 15.62 -17.65 42.90
CA TYR A 20 15.45 -17.02 41.59
C TYR A 20 15.54 -18.02 40.43
N HIS A 21 16.55 -18.89 40.47
CA HIS A 21 16.78 -19.88 39.41
C HIS A 21 15.72 -20.98 39.41
N GLU A 22 15.21 -21.36 40.59
CA GLU A 22 14.12 -22.32 40.69
C GLU A 22 12.82 -21.76 40.14
N GLU A 23 12.47 -20.53 40.53
CA GLU A 23 11.27 -19.86 40.05
C GLU A 23 11.31 -19.64 38.54
N LYS A 24 12.46 -19.21 38.01
CA LYS A 24 12.65 -19.01 36.57
C LYS A 24 12.45 -20.32 35.81
N ARG A 25 13.07 -21.41 36.27
CA ARG A 25 12.91 -22.77 35.69
C ARG A 25 11.45 -23.21 35.72
N LYS A 26 10.78 -23.07 36.86
CA LYS A 26 9.35 -23.41 37.03
C LYS A 26 8.45 -22.54 36.14
N LYS A 27 8.79 -21.26 35.94
CA LYS A 27 8.06 -20.34 35.05
C LYS A 27 8.18 -20.74 33.59
N GLU A 28 9.39 -20.99 33.11
CA GLU A 28 9.67 -21.42 31.73
C GLU A 28 8.98 -22.75 31.41
N SER A 29 9.07 -23.72 32.33
CA SER A 29 8.38 -25.01 32.22
C SER A 29 6.85 -24.85 32.11
N ARG A 30 6.24 -23.94 32.89
CA ARG A 30 4.78 -23.70 32.88
C ARG A 30 4.29 -22.88 31.69
N GLU A 31 5.18 -22.21 30.95
CA GLU A 31 4.77 -21.24 29.93
C GLU A 31 4.01 -21.92 28.77
N ALA A 32 4.41 -23.12 28.35
CA ALA A 32 3.71 -23.87 27.29
C ALA A 32 2.24 -24.14 27.64
N HIS A 33 1.96 -24.59 28.87
CA HIS A 33 0.59 -24.81 29.36
C HIS A 33 -0.19 -23.50 29.50
N LYS A 34 0.47 -22.43 29.97
CA LYS A 34 -0.14 -21.09 30.07
C LYS A 34 -0.52 -20.53 28.70
N CYS A 35 0.34 -20.67 27.71
CA CYS A 35 0.08 -20.25 26.32
C CYS A 35 -1.12 -21.00 25.74
N SER A 36 -1.18 -22.32 25.88
CA SER A 36 -2.33 -23.11 25.43
C SER A 36 -3.63 -22.71 26.14
N LYS A 37 -3.59 -22.51 27.47
CA LYS A 37 -4.74 -22.06 28.26
C LYS A 37 -5.21 -20.65 27.84
N LYS A 38 -4.27 -19.72 27.60
CA LYS A 38 -4.55 -18.38 27.10
C LYS A 38 -5.22 -18.44 25.73
N ALA A 39 -4.69 -19.23 24.80
CA ALA A 39 -5.26 -19.41 23.47
C ALA A 39 -6.73 -19.88 23.51
N LYS A 40 -7.05 -20.85 24.39
CA LYS A 40 -8.40 -21.40 24.52
C LYS A 40 -9.38 -20.47 25.25
N LYS A 41 -8.89 -19.69 26.23
CA LYS A 41 -9.73 -18.85 27.09
C LYS A 41 -9.91 -17.41 26.59
N MET A 42 -8.99 -16.91 25.76
CA MET A 42 -9.14 -15.57 25.20
C MET A 42 -10.33 -15.53 24.24
N ILE A 43 -11.14 -14.48 24.34
CA ILE A 43 -12.33 -14.27 23.52
C ILE A 43 -12.15 -12.96 22.72
N SER A 44 -12.91 -12.83 21.62
CA SER A 44 -13.06 -11.61 20.82
C SER A 44 -11.75 -11.03 20.25
N LEU A 45 -11.56 -9.71 20.32
CA LEU A 45 -10.41 -9.02 19.74
C LEU A 45 -9.08 -9.47 20.35
N LYS A 46 -9.08 -9.79 21.65
CA LYS A 46 -7.88 -10.28 22.34
C LYS A 46 -7.42 -11.61 21.76
N ALA A 47 -8.34 -12.53 21.46
CA ALA A 47 -8.02 -13.79 20.80
C ALA A 47 -7.45 -13.56 19.39
N LYS A 48 -8.07 -12.68 18.59
CA LYS A 48 -7.60 -12.35 17.23
C LYS A 48 -6.18 -11.79 17.23
N LEU A 49 -5.87 -10.86 18.14
CA LEU A 49 -4.53 -10.29 18.28
C LEU A 49 -3.51 -11.34 18.72
N TYR A 50 -3.87 -12.19 19.69
CA TYR A 50 -3.00 -13.25 20.19
C TYR A 50 -2.63 -14.26 19.08
N HIS A 51 -3.60 -14.70 18.28
CA HIS A 51 -3.32 -15.60 17.15
C HIS A 51 -2.51 -14.92 16.03
N LYS A 52 -2.71 -13.62 15.79
CA LYS A 52 -1.93 -12.85 14.83
C LYS A 52 -0.45 -12.77 15.25
N GLN A 53 -0.19 -12.52 16.54
CA GLN A 53 1.16 -12.53 17.11
C GLN A 53 1.82 -13.90 16.96
N GLY A 54 1.14 -14.98 17.38
CA GLY A 54 1.68 -16.34 17.27
C GLY A 54 1.93 -16.78 15.81
N HIS A 55 1.10 -16.33 14.86
CA HIS A 55 1.32 -16.58 13.43
C HIS A 55 2.58 -15.88 12.91
N ALA A 56 2.81 -14.62 13.33
CA ALA A 56 4.02 -13.86 12.96
C ALA A 56 5.29 -14.51 13.54
N GLU A 57 5.26 -14.90 14.83
CA GLU A 57 6.36 -15.61 15.49
C GLU A 57 6.68 -16.93 14.79
N LYS A 58 5.65 -17.72 14.43
CA LYS A 58 5.83 -18.98 13.69
C LYS A 58 6.48 -18.76 12.32
N ILE A 59 6.08 -17.71 11.60
CA ILE A 59 6.71 -17.35 10.31
C ILE A 59 8.17 -16.93 10.52
N GLN A 60 8.45 -16.11 11.52
CA GLN A 60 9.80 -15.67 11.82
C GLN A 60 10.70 -16.87 12.14
N MET A 61 10.26 -17.78 12.99
CA MET A 61 10.99 -19.00 13.33
C MET A 61 11.19 -19.93 12.12
N LYS A 62 10.16 -20.09 11.27
CA LYS A 62 10.32 -20.86 10.03
C LYS A 62 11.35 -20.24 9.09
N LYS A 63 11.38 -18.90 8.99
CA LYS A 63 12.37 -18.17 8.18
C LYS A 63 13.78 -18.34 8.76
N THR A 64 13.97 -18.23 10.07
CA THR A 64 15.29 -18.39 10.71
C THR A 64 15.82 -19.80 10.56
N ILE A 65 14.98 -20.82 10.76
CA ILE A 65 15.33 -22.23 10.53
C ILE A 65 15.74 -22.44 9.07
N LYS A 66 14.92 -21.99 8.12
CA LYS A 66 15.22 -22.11 6.68
C LYS A 66 16.52 -21.38 6.28
N MET A 67 16.82 -20.23 6.89
CA MET A 67 18.08 -19.52 6.67
C MET A 67 19.28 -20.32 7.21
N HIS A 68 19.15 -20.92 8.40
CA HIS A 68 20.19 -21.74 9.00
C HIS A 68 20.46 -23.03 8.19
N GLU A 69 19.41 -23.73 7.75
CA GLU A 69 19.50 -24.90 6.88
C GLU A 69 20.18 -24.58 5.55
N LYS A 70 19.78 -23.47 4.89
CA LYS A 70 20.42 -22.99 3.66
C LYS A 70 21.89 -22.63 3.87
N ARG A 71 22.24 -22.01 5.00
CA ARG A 71 23.63 -21.69 5.32
C ARG A 71 24.47 -22.94 5.48
N ASN A 72 23.95 -23.97 6.17
CA ASN A 72 24.67 -25.22 6.38
C ASN A 72 24.87 -25.99 5.06
N THR A 73 23.83 -26.07 4.23
CA THR A 73 23.91 -26.72 2.91
C THR A 73 24.83 -25.97 1.94
N ASN A 74 24.80 -24.63 1.92
CA ASN A 74 25.72 -23.84 1.09
C ASN A 74 27.17 -23.96 1.57
N LYS A 75 27.44 -24.01 2.88
CA LYS A 75 28.78 -24.30 3.42
C LYS A 75 29.25 -25.70 2.99
N GLN A 76 28.38 -26.71 3.01
CA GLN A 76 28.70 -28.06 2.52
C GLN A 76 28.94 -28.08 1.00
N LYS A 77 28.15 -27.33 0.21
CA LYS A 77 28.35 -27.19 -1.24
C LYS A 77 29.64 -26.43 -1.58
N GLN A 78 29.98 -25.38 -0.85
CA GLN A 78 31.25 -24.65 -1.02
C GLN A 78 32.46 -25.52 -0.69
N LYS A 79 32.36 -26.44 0.28
CA LYS A 79 33.41 -27.44 0.56
C LYS A 79 33.53 -28.54 -0.52
N LYS A 80 32.48 -28.78 -1.32
CA LYS A 80 32.44 -29.83 -2.36
C LYS A 80 32.65 -29.30 -3.79
N ASN A 81 32.36 -28.03 -4.04
CA ASN A 81 32.51 -27.39 -5.34
C ASN A 81 33.71 -26.43 -5.33
N ALA A 82 34.92 -26.98 -5.29
CA ALA A 82 36.13 -26.23 -5.67
C ALA A 82 36.32 -26.20 -7.20
N GLU A 83 35.55 -26.98 -7.96
CA GLU A 83 35.63 -27.03 -9.42
C GLU A 83 34.23 -26.94 -10.04
N LYS A 84 34.15 -26.23 -11.18
CA LYS A 84 33.00 -26.01 -12.08
C LYS A 84 32.25 -24.70 -11.88
N ILE A 85 32.77 -23.68 -12.57
CA ILE A 85 32.06 -22.47 -12.99
C ILE A 85 30.98 -22.90 -13.99
N PRO A 86 29.68 -22.66 -13.76
CA PRO A 86 28.65 -22.97 -14.74
C PRO A 86 28.81 -22.05 -15.96
N GLN A 87 28.94 -22.65 -17.15
CA GLN A 87 28.96 -21.92 -18.42
C GLN A 87 27.59 -21.28 -18.66
N GLY A 88 27.54 -19.95 -18.57
CA GLY A 88 26.31 -19.15 -18.67
C GLY A 88 26.37 -17.80 -17.95
N ALA A 89 27.57 -17.30 -17.63
CA ALA A 89 27.75 -16.01 -16.98
C ALA A 89 27.43 -14.88 -17.95
N VAL A 90 26.29 -14.24 -17.75
CA VAL A 90 25.86 -13.04 -18.45
C VAL A 90 26.44 -11.81 -17.71
N PRO A 91 26.93 -10.77 -18.42
CA PRO A 91 27.42 -9.54 -17.78
C PRO A 91 26.41 -8.93 -16.80
N ALA A 92 26.89 -8.33 -15.71
CA ALA A 92 26.05 -7.83 -14.62
C ALA A 92 24.92 -6.86 -15.06
N CYS A 93 25.13 -6.14 -16.17
CA CYS A 93 24.15 -5.22 -16.77
C CYS A 93 22.96 -5.91 -17.47
N LEU A 94 22.99 -7.23 -17.63
CA LEU A 94 21.98 -8.02 -18.34
C LEU A 94 21.29 -9.06 -17.45
N LEU A 95 21.62 -9.13 -16.15
CA LEU A 95 21.08 -10.12 -15.21
C LEU A 95 19.58 -9.95 -14.91
N ASP A 96 19.06 -8.72 -14.94
CA ASP A 96 17.65 -8.41 -14.67
C ASP A 96 16.75 -8.49 -15.92
N ARG A 97 17.32 -8.84 -17.07
CA ARG A 97 16.60 -9.01 -18.34
C ARG A 97 16.45 -10.51 -18.59
N GLU A 98 15.33 -11.09 -18.16
CA GLU A 98 15.03 -12.51 -18.38
C GLU A 98 15.28 -12.92 -19.84
N GLY A 99 16.22 -13.86 -20.05
CA GLY A 99 16.52 -14.44 -21.35
C GLY A 99 15.39 -15.33 -21.83
N GLN A 100 14.42 -14.77 -22.54
CA GLN A 100 13.36 -15.53 -23.21
C GLN A 100 13.94 -16.24 -24.45
N SER A 101 13.73 -17.55 -24.57
CA SER A 101 14.10 -18.35 -25.74
C SER A 101 13.54 -17.74 -27.04
N GLN A 102 14.40 -17.39 -28.01
CA GLN A 102 14.04 -16.59 -29.18
C GLN A 102 12.85 -17.12 -30.00
N ALA A 103 12.66 -18.44 -30.05
CA ALA A 103 11.53 -19.05 -30.77
C ALA A 103 10.15 -18.76 -30.12
N LYS A 104 10.08 -18.70 -28.78
CA LYS A 104 8.84 -18.28 -28.07
C LYS A 104 8.64 -16.77 -28.14
N VAL A 105 9.72 -15.98 -28.21
CA VAL A 105 9.65 -14.50 -28.34
C VAL A 105 9.00 -14.10 -29.66
N LEU A 106 9.34 -14.74 -30.78
CA LEU A 106 8.76 -14.39 -32.09
C LEU A 106 7.25 -14.67 -32.19
N SER A 107 6.82 -15.86 -31.74
CA SER A 107 5.40 -16.21 -31.74
C SER A 107 4.58 -15.40 -30.74
N ASN A 108 5.15 -15.10 -29.57
CA ASN A 108 4.55 -14.19 -28.60
C ASN A 108 4.55 -12.74 -29.10
N MET A 109 5.60 -12.25 -29.78
CA MET A 109 5.65 -10.93 -30.40
C MET A 109 4.57 -10.72 -31.45
N ILE A 110 4.25 -11.74 -32.27
CA ILE A 110 3.17 -11.62 -33.26
C ILE A 110 1.81 -11.54 -32.54
N LYS A 111 1.60 -12.39 -31.51
CA LYS A 111 0.39 -12.34 -30.67
C LYS A 111 0.29 -11.01 -29.89
N GLN A 112 1.42 -10.48 -29.45
CA GLN A 112 1.55 -9.26 -28.69
C GLN A 112 1.38 -8.04 -29.59
N LYS A 113 1.91 -8.01 -30.82
CA LYS A 113 1.60 -6.97 -31.81
C LYS A 113 0.12 -6.96 -32.20
N ARG A 114 -0.53 -8.13 -32.28
CA ARG A 114 -1.99 -8.22 -32.50
C ARG A 114 -2.78 -7.70 -31.29
N LYS A 115 -2.35 -7.99 -30.05
CA LYS A 115 -2.94 -7.45 -28.81
C LYS A 115 -2.64 -5.96 -28.58
N GLU A 116 -1.43 -5.49 -28.88
CA GLU A 116 -0.99 -4.10 -28.77
C GLU A 116 -1.71 -3.22 -29.79
N LYS A 117 -2.02 -3.72 -30.99
CA LYS A 117 -2.86 -2.98 -31.95
C LYS A 117 -4.26 -2.70 -31.37
N ALA A 118 -4.75 -3.55 -30.46
CA ALA A 118 -6.01 -3.34 -29.74
C ALA A 118 -5.85 -2.58 -28.41
N GLY A 119 -4.67 -2.59 -27.78
CA GLY A 119 -4.44 -2.07 -26.42
C GLY A 119 -3.56 -0.81 -26.29
N LYS A 120 -3.05 -0.24 -27.39
CA LYS A 120 -2.11 0.92 -27.38
C LYS A 120 -2.64 2.21 -26.71
N GLY A 121 -3.94 2.28 -26.42
CA GLY A 121 -4.55 3.38 -25.67
C GLY A 121 -5.30 2.94 -24.42
N GLU A 122 -5.17 1.68 -23.99
CA GLU A 122 -5.95 1.18 -22.86
C GLU A 122 -5.35 1.70 -21.53
N VAL A 123 -6.11 2.58 -20.90
CA VAL A 123 -5.80 3.09 -19.55
C VAL A 123 -5.81 1.89 -18.58
N PRO A 124 -4.90 1.82 -17.58
CA PRO A 124 -4.84 0.70 -16.62
C PRO A 124 -6.17 0.37 -15.92
N LEU A 125 -7.10 1.32 -15.90
CA LEU A 125 -8.47 1.14 -15.43
C LEU A 125 -9.44 1.57 -16.57
N PRO A 126 -9.87 0.63 -17.43
CA PRO A 126 -10.67 0.96 -18.61
C PRO A 126 -12.13 1.31 -18.27
N LYS A 127 -12.69 0.72 -17.21
CA LYS A 127 -14.07 0.94 -16.77
C LYS A 127 -14.11 1.30 -15.30
N VAL A 128 -14.59 2.50 -14.99
CA VAL A 128 -14.78 2.99 -13.62
C VAL A 128 -16.24 2.86 -13.24
N ARG A 129 -16.53 2.63 -11.95
CA ARG A 129 -17.89 2.68 -11.41
C ARG A 129 -18.50 4.06 -11.67
N ALA A 130 -19.68 4.09 -12.27
CA ALA A 130 -20.47 5.31 -12.39
C ALA A 130 -20.97 5.75 -11.01
N TYR A 131 -20.86 7.05 -10.72
CA TYR A 131 -21.40 7.65 -9.50
C TYR A 131 -22.77 8.26 -9.80
N GLY A 132 -23.72 8.05 -8.89
CA GLY A 132 -25.02 8.73 -8.95
C GLY A 132 -24.91 10.19 -8.51
N GLU A 133 -25.73 11.08 -9.06
CA GLU A 133 -25.69 12.51 -8.71
C GLU A 133 -25.94 12.75 -7.21
N THR A 134 -26.78 11.93 -6.58
CA THR A 134 -27.09 11.99 -5.14
C THR A 134 -25.90 11.64 -4.26
N GLU A 135 -24.98 10.80 -4.72
CA GLU A 135 -23.75 10.42 -4.00
C GLU A 135 -22.73 11.57 -4.04
N VAL A 136 -22.64 12.27 -5.17
CA VAL A 136 -21.66 13.35 -5.42
C VAL A 136 -22.12 14.70 -4.86
N LEU A 137 -23.44 14.96 -4.92
CA LEU A 137 -24.02 16.27 -4.62
C LEU A 137 -25.02 16.18 -3.46
N LYS A 138 -24.56 16.56 -2.27
CA LYS A 138 -25.41 16.66 -1.09
C LYS A 138 -26.27 17.92 -1.15
N VAL A 139 -27.58 17.76 -0.96
CA VAL A 139 -28.52 18.88 -0.88
C VAL A 139 -28.32 19.69 0.40
N ILE A 140 -28.17 21.02 0.29
CA ILE A 140 -28.15 21.92 1.45
C ILE A 140 -29.45 22.74 1.49
N ARG A 141 -30.10 22.71 2.65
CA ARG A 141 -31.27 23.53 2.96
C ARG A 141 -30.85 24.83 3.65
N THR A 142 -31.41 25.95 3.21
CA THR A 142 -31.04 27.32 3.64
C THR A 142 -32.24 28.09 4.23
N GLY A 143 -31.94 29.12 5.02
CA GLY A 143 -32.93 29.95 5.74
C GLY A 143 -33.31 29.42 7.13
N LYS A 144 -33.92 30.26 7.98
CA LYS A 144 -34.30 29.91 9.37
C LYS A 144 -35.18 28.66 9.44
N ARG A 145 -36.16 28.55 8.54
CA ARG A 145 -37.07 27.40 8.42
C ARG A 145 -36.58 26.29 7.47
N LYS A 146 -35.38 26.42 6.88
CA LYS A 146 -34.75 25.43 5.98
C LYS A 146 -35.63 24.94 4.81
N LYS A 147 -36.47 25.80 4.24
CA LYS A 147 -37.34 25.43 3.10
C LYS A 147 -36.63 25.46 1.74
N ALA A 148 -35.59 26.27 1.59
CA ALA A 148 -34.92 26.47 0.31
C ALA A 148 -33.77 25.47 0.10
N ALA A 149 -33.87 24.58 -0.88
CA ALA A 149 -32.95 23.45 -1.11
C ALA A 149 -32.15 23.55 -2.43
N TRP A 150 -31.93 24.77 -2.93
CA TRP A 150 -31.31 25.02 -4.24
C TRP A 150 -29.79 24.80 -4.25
N LYS A 151 -29.14 24.84 -3.08
CA LYS A 151 -27.69 24.65 -2.94
C LYS A 151 -27.31 23.16 -2.93
N ARG A 152 -26.13 22.87 -3.45
CA ARG A 152 -25.50 21.54 -3.52
C ARG A 152 -24.08 21.62 -2.99
N LEU A 153 -23.69 20.68 -2.14
CA LEU A 153 -22.32 20.53 -1.65
C LEU A 153 -21.68 19.32 -2.31
N VAL A 154 -20.48 19.53 -2.84
CA VAL A 154 -19.69 18.45 -3.42
C VAL A 154 -19.05 17.66 -2.28
N THR A 155 -19.38 16.36 -2.20
CA THR A 155 -18.90 15.43 -1.16
C THR A 155 -17.56 14.78 -1.53
N ASN A 156 -17.27 14.71 -2.83
CA ASN A 156 -16.06 14.10 -3.35
C ASN A 156 -14.87 15.07 -3.34
N VAL A 157 -13.68 14.48 -3.38
CA VAL A 157 -12.42 15.20 -3.56
C VAL A 157 -12.48 16.04 -4.85
N CYS A 158 -12.15 17.32 -4.74
CA CYS A 158 -12.19 18.28 -5.84
C CYS A 158 -10.80 18.84 -6.10
N PHE A 159 -10.47 19.04 -7.37
CA PHE A 159 -9.42 19.97 -7.76
C PHE A 159 -10.00 21.36 -7.99
N VAL A 160 -9.27 22.38 -7.58
CA VAL A 160 -9.64 23.77 -7.76
C VAL A 160 -8.39 24.51 -8.21
N GLY A 161 -8.46 25.17 -9.37
CA GLY A 161 -7.32 25.90 -9.95
C GLY A 161 -6.77 26.99 -9.03
N ASP A 162 -5.52 27.38 -9.23
CA ASP A 162 -4.79 28.27 -8.31
C ASP A 162 -5.38 29.69 -8.21
N GLY A 163 -6.14 30.14 -9.23
CA GLY A 163 -6.85 31.43 -9.25
C GLY A 163 -8.29 31.40 -8.72
N PHE A 164 -8.69 30.38 -7.96
CA PHE A 164 -10.08 30.27 -7.52
C PHE A 164 -10.43 31.18 -6.33
N THR A 165 -11.27 32.17 -6.62
CA THR A 165 -11.94 33.01 -5.61
C THR A 165 -13.36 32.51 -5.38
N ARG A 166 -13.82 32.52 -4.12
CA ARG A 166 -15.20 32.13 -3.80
C ARG A 166 -16.20 33.15 -4.34
N ILE A 167 -17.25 32.65 -4.98
CA ILE A 167 -18.40 33.46 -5.40
C ILE A 167 -19.20 33.86 -4.15
N PRO A 168 -19.80 35.06 -4.09
CA PRO A 168 -20.68 35.47 -3.00
C PRO A 168 -21.76 34.40 -2.68
N PRO A 169 -22.07 34.16 -1.39
CA PRO A 169 -22.94 33.05 -0.97
C PRO A 169 -24.36 33.08 -1.56
N LYS A 170 -24.84 34.23 -2.00
CA LYS A 170 -26.16 34.37 -2.63
C LYS A 170 -26.21 33.75 -4.03
N TYR A 171 -25.10 33.69 -4.75
CA TYR A 171 -25.01 33.20 -6.12
C TYR A 171 -24.30 31.84 -6.23
N GLU A 172 -23.59 31.40 -5.17
CA GLU A 172 -22.96 30.07 -5.12
C GLU A 172 -23.99 28.95 -4.92
N ARG A 173 -24.30 28.22 -6.00
CA ARG A 173 -25.14 27.02 -5.97
C ARG A 173 -24.36 25.76 -5.59
N PHE A 174 -23.16 25.59 -6.17
CA PHE A 174 -22.29 24.43 -5.93
C PHE A 174 -21.13 24.80 -5.00
N ILE A 175 -21.17 24.25 -3.79
CA ILE A 175 -20.18 24.52 -2.74
C ILE A 175 -19.10 23.43 -2.80
N ARG A 176 -17.86 23.84 -3.08
CA ARG A 176 -16.66 22.99 -2.95
C ARG A 176 -15.98 23.28 -1.62
N PRO A 177 -16.08 22.43 -0.58
CA PRO A 177 -15.49 22.71 0.73
C PRO A 177 -13.96 22.69 0.69
N MET A 178 -13.29 23.53 1.48
CA MET A 178 -11.81 23.68 1.42
C MET A 178 -11.07 22.40 1.81
N GLY A 179 -11.57 21.66 2.79
CA GLY A 179 -10.94 20.40 3.25
C GLY A 179 -10.93 19.28 2.21
N LEU A 180 -11.71 19.41 1.13
CA LEU A 180 -11.72 18.46 0.01
C LEU A 180 -10.97 18.98 -1.23
N ARG A 181 -10.34 20.15 -1.15
CA ARG A 181 -9.57 20.75 -2.26
C ARG A 181 -8.12 20.30 -2.18
N PHE A 182 -7.73 19.41 -3.06
CA PHE A 182 -6.33 18.98 -3.17
C PHE A 182 -5.66 19.72 -4.32
N LYS A 183 -4.44 20.23 -4.11
CA LYS A 183 -3.62 20.89 -5.15
C LYS A 183 -2.57 19.96 -5.76
N LYS A 184 -2.13 18.97 -4.98
CA LYS A 184 -1.06 18.03 -5.34
C LYS A 184 -1.58 16.61 -5.28
N ASN A 185 -1.11 15.77 -6.20
CA ASN A 185 -1.29 14.33 -6.14
C ASN A 185 0.04 13.65 -5.85
N PRO A 186 0.07 12.54 -5.09
CA PRO A 186 1.19 11.62 -5.17
C PRO A 186 1.11 10.92 -6.54
N PRO A 187 2.07 11.12 -7.46
CA PRO A 187 2.10 10.33 -8.67
C PRO A 187 2.54 8.91 -8.33
N ALA A 188 1.79 7.95 -8.85
CA ALA A 188 2.30 6.59 -8.99
C ALA A 188 3.05 6.54 -10.33
N LEU A 189 4.37 6.72 -10.28
CA LEU A 189 5.23 6.46 -11.43
C LEU A 189 5.68 4.99 -11.37
N PRO A 190 5.21 4.09 -12.24
CA PRO A 190 5.90 2.80 -12.42
C PRO A 190 7.21 3.06 -13.18
N PRO A 191 8.37 2.41 -12.93
CA PRO A 191 8.82 1.48 -11.89
C PRO A 191 9.88 2.12 -10.94
N LEU A 192 9.88 3.45 -10.78
CA LEU A 192 10.85 4.12 -9.92
C LEU A 192 10.31 4.17 -8.48
N LEU A 193 11.05 3.59 -7.54
CA LEU A 193 10.70 3.37 -6.13
C LEU A 193 10.49 4.64 -5.29
N HIS A 194 10.38 5.82 -5.90
CA HIS A 194 10.23 7.09 -5.19
C HIS A 194 8.98 7.85 -5.68
N PRO A 195 7.98 8.06 -4.81
CA PRO A 195 6.86 8.94 -5.13
C PRO A 195 7.35 10.39 -5.14
N LEU A 196 7.50 10.99 -6.33
CA LEU A 196 7.86 12.40 -6.49
C LEU A 196 6.62 13.28 -6.36
N HIS A 197 6.49 14.18 -5.39
CA HIS A 197 5.30 15.04 -5.33
C HIS A 197 5.26 16.06 -6.49
N LEU A 198 4.47 15.78 -7.52
CA LEU A 198 4.20 16.68 -8.62
C LEU A 198 3.17 17.74 -8.20
N SER A 199 3.54 19.01 -8.32
CA SER A 199 2.65 20.16 -8.13
C SER A 199 1.96 20.49 -9.45
N GLY A 200 0.72 20.04 -9.58
CA GLY A 200 -0.14 20.40 -10.72
C GLY A 200 -1.03 19.25 -11.12
N PHE A 201 -2.32 19.35 -10.83
CA PHE A 201 -3.30 18.75 -11.73
C PHE A 201 -3.24 19.58 -13.00
N LEU A 202 -2.44 19.18 -14.00
CA LEU A 202 -2.67 19.66 -15.36
C LEU A 202 -4.13 19.30 -15.65
N SER A 203 -4.94 20.34 -15.87
CA SER A 203 -6.39 20.38 -16.14
C SER A 203 -7.05 19.03 -16.36
N ILE A 204 -8.23 18.80 -15.77
CA ILE A 204 -9.09 17.60 -15.95
C ILE A 204 -9.30 17.30 -17.46
N PHE A 205 -8.32 16.66 -18.09
CA PHE A 205 -8.13 16.62 -19.54
C PHE A 205 -9.16 15.72 -20.21
N TYR A 206 -9.74 14.80 -19.43
CA TYR A 206 -10.73 13.83 -19.90
C TYR A 206 -12.18 14.31 -19.85
N SER A 207 -12.50 15.33 -19.03
CA SER A 207 -13.88 15.82 -18.93
C SER A 207 -14.18 16.80 -20.07
N VAL A 208 -13.28 17.74 -20.35
CA VAL A 208 -13.53 18.83 -21.32
C VAL A 208 -13.56 18.34 -22.77
N LEU A 209 -12.70 17.37 -23.15
CA LEU A 209 -12.66 16.87 -24.53
C LEU A 209 -13.98 16.21 -24.97
N ARG A 210 -14.69 15.56 -24.04
CA ARG A 210 -16.00 14.93 -24.34
C ARG A 210 -17.13 15.93 -24.42
N TYR A 211 -17.08 17.03 -23.66
CA TYR A 211 -18.07 18.11 -23.75
C TYR A 211 -17.88 18.97 -25.01
N HIS A 212 -16.64 19.17 -25.48
CA HIS A 212 -16.38 19.97 -26.68
C HIS A 212 -16.84 19.25 -27.96
N ILE A 213 -16.60 17.93 -28.07
CA ILE A 213 -17.08 17.10 -29.19
C ILE A 213 -18.62 17.03 -29.23
N PHE A 214 -19.29 17.11 -28.08
CA PHE A 214 -20.76 17.08 -28.00
C PHE A 214 -21.42 18.42 -28.36
N LEU A 215 -20.69 19.55 -28.22
CA LEU A 215 -21.17 20.88 -28.60
C LEU A 215 -20.98 21.18 -30.10
N GLU A 216 -19.89 20.71 -30.72
CA GLU A 216 -19.71 20.80 -32.17
C GLU A 216 -20.80 20.02 -32.94
N ALA A 217 -21.17 18.83 -32.46
CA ALA A 217 -22.23 18.02 -33.09
C ALA A 217 -23.65 18.63 -33.01
N PHE A 218 -23.86 19.66 -32.18
CA PHE A 218 -25.14 20.37 -32.06
C PHE A 218 -25.17 21.70 -32.83
N SER A 219 -24.04 22.11 -33.40
CA SER A 219 -23.89 23.36 -34.17
C SER A 219 -24.17 23.17 -35.67
N ASP A 220 -24.10 21.92 -36.16
CA ASP A 220 -24.33 21.56 -37.57
C ASP A 220 -25.80 21.20 -37.87
N VAL A 221 -26.72 21.45 -36.94
CA VAL A 221 -28.17 21.31 -37.13
C VAL A 221 -28.87 22.61 -36.75
N SER A 222 -28.64 23.64 -37.57
CA SER A 222 -29.49 24.83 -37.69
C SER A 222 -29.18 25.54 -38.98
#